data_AF-A0A392MD35-F1
#
_entry.id   AF-A0A392MD35-F1
#
_cell.length_a   1.000
_cell.length_b   1.000
_cell.length_c   1.000
_cell.angle_alpha   90.00
_cell.angle_beta   90.00
_cell.angle_gamma   90.00
#
_symmetry.space_group_name_H-M   'P 1'
#
loop_
_entity.id
_entity.type
_entity.pdbx_description
1 polymer ?
#
loop_
_entity_poly.entity_id
_entity_poly.type
_entity_poly.pdbx_seq_one_letter_code
_entity_poly.pdbx_strand_id
1 'polypeptide(L)'
;VGALEGDEELTPLGYHLAKLPVDVLIGKMMVYGAIFGCLSPILSVSAFLSYKSPFVYTKDERQNVERAKLTLLNDKQDGPGDGNDIDRQSDHLLMMIAYKRWETILNEVSMLF
;
A
#
# COMPACT_ATOMS: atom_id res chain seq x y z
N VAL A 1 -12.55 -7.02 14.21
CA VAL A 1 -12.77 -6.59 12.80
C VAL A 1 -14.20 -6.16 12.46
N GLY A 2 -15.20 -6.42 13.32
CA GLY A 2 -16.61 -6.10 13.02
C GLY A 2 -17.23 -7.07 12.01
N ALA A 3 -16.71 -8.30 11.96
CA ALA A 3 -17.22 -9.36 11.09
C ALA A 3 -18.32 -10.20 11.74
N LEU A 4 -18.41 -10.20 13.07
CA LEU A 4 -19.43 -10.92 13.85
C LEU A 4 -20.18 -9.97 14.78
N GLU A 5 -21.44 -10.29 15.03
CA GLU A 5 -22.32 -9.67 16.04
C GLU A 5 -22.40 -10.54 17.32
N GLY A 6 -23.19 -10.12 18.31
CA GLY A 6 -23.15 -10.66 19.68
C GLY A 6 -23.53 -12.13 19.83
N ASP A 7 -24.24 -12.69 18.86
CA ASP A 7 -24.66 -14.08 18.75
C ASP A 7 -23.78 -14.90 17.80
N GLU A 8 -22.57 -14.41 17.47
CA GLU A 8 -21.66 -15.00 16.48
C GLU A 8 -22.22 -15.04 15.04
N GLU A 9 -23.29 -14.29 14.77
CA GLU A 9 -23.81 -14.11 13.42
C GLU A 9 -22.90 -13.19 12.60
N LEU A 10 -22.78 -13.49 11.30
CA LEU A 10 -22.01 -12.65 10.40
C LEU A 10 -22.69 -11.30 10.20
N THR A 11 -21.93 -10.22 10.40
CA THR A 11 -22.36 -8.89 9.97
C THR A 11 -22.35 -8.80 8.44
N PRO A 12 -23.02 -7.79 7.83
CA PRO A 12 -22.90 -7.56 6.39
C PRO A 12 -21.44 -7.42 5.92
N LEU A 13 -20.59 -6.76 6.72
CA LEU A 13 -19.15 -6.71 6.47
C LEU A 13 -18.53 -8.11 6.55
N GLY A 14 -18.88 -8.89 7.58
CA GLY A 14 -18.46 -10.29 7.73
C GLY A 14 -18.77 -11.16 6.51
N TYR A 15 -19.98 -11.04 5.94
CA TYR A 15 -20.35 -11.74 4.71
C TYR A 15 -19.48 -11.36 3.51
N HIS A 16 -19.08 -10.09 3.38
CA HIS A 16 -18.12 -9.70 2.34
C HIS A 16 -16.74 -10.28 2.61
N LEU A 17 -16.27 -10.24 3.86
CA LEU A 17 -14.95 -10.75 4.25
C LEU A 17 -14.83 -12.27 4.07
N ALA A 18 -15.87 -13.03 4.40
CA ALA A 18 -15.92 -14.48 4.27
C ALA A 18 -15.75 -14.98 2.82
N LYS A 19 -15.99 -14.12 1.82
CA LYS A 19 -15.83 -14.44 0.40
C LYS A 19 -14.44 -14.13 -0.16
N LEU A 20 -13.59 -13.46 0.61
CA LEU A 20 -12.26 -13.06 0.16
C LEU A 20 -11.19 -14.06 0.66
N PRO A 21 -10.34 -14.60 -0.22
CA PRO A 21 -9.30 -15.56 0.16
C PRO A 21 -8.04 -14.85 0.70
N VAL A 22 -8.22 -13.95 1.68
CA VAL A 22 -7.15 -13.16 2.31
C VAL A 22 -7.38 -13.04 3.80
N ASP A 23 -6.36 -12.65 4.55
CA ASP A 23 -6.50 -12.31 5.96
C ASP A 23 -7.61 -11.27 6.18
N VAL A 24 -8.43 -11.47 7.22
CA VAL A 24 -9.63 -10.67 7.48
C VAL A 24 -9.35 -9.17 7.62
N LEU A 25 -8.16 -8.79 8.10
CA LEU A 25 -7.71 -7.40 8.19
C LEU A 25 -7.38 -6.81 6.81
N ILE A 26 -6.72 -7.58 5.95
CA ILE A 26 -6.42 -7.18 4.56
C ILE A 26 -7.71 -7.07 3.76
N GLY A 27 -8.61 -8.06 3.89
CA GLY A 27 -9.93 -8.04 3.26
C GLY A 27 -10.72 -6.80 3.67
N LYS A 28 -10.71 -6.45 4.96
CA LYS A 28 -11.39 -5.24 5.46
C LYS A 28 -10.77 -3.96 4.89
N MET A 29 -9.45 -3.91 4.78
CA MET A 29 -8.74 -2.80 4.17
C MET A 29 -9.15 -2.64 2.69
N MET A 30 -9.20 -3.73 1.92
CA MET A 30 -9.63 -3.73 0.51
C MET A 30 -11.09 -3.29 0.35
N VAL A 31 -12.00 -3.78 1.19
CA VAL A 31 -13.42 -3.37 1.18
C VAL A 31 -13.55 -1.87 1.39
N TYR A 32 -12.86 -1.30 2.38
CA TYR A 32 -12.88 0.15 2.58
C TYR A 32 -12.16 0.93 1.48
N GLY A 33 -11.08 0.39 0.91
CA GLY A 33 -10.42 0.97 -0.26
C GLY A 33 -11.36 1.13 -1.45
N ALA A 34 -12.22 0.12 -1.68
CA ALA A 34 -13.27 0.20 -2.71
C ALA A 34 -14.32 1.25 -2.38
N ILE A 35 -14.83 1.28 -1.14
CA ILE A 35 -15.87 2.23 -0.70
C ILE A 35 -15.38 3.68 -0.77
N PHE A 36 -14.13 3.95 -0.40
CA PHE A 36 -13.55 5.30 -0.39
C PHE A 36 -12.90 5.71 -1.71
N GLY A 37 -12.99 4.89 -2.76
CA GLY A 37 -12.45 5.22 -4.08
C GLY A 37 -10.91 5.23 -4.16
N CYS A 38 -10.23 4.59 -3.20
CA CYS A 38 -8.76 4.47 -3.16
C CYS A 38 -8.30 3.01 -3.31
N LEU A 39 -9.03 2.21 -4.09
CA LEU A 39 -8.77 0.77 -4.21
C LEU A 39 -7.38 0.46 -4.77
N SER A 40 -6.94 1.14 -5.83
CA SER A 40 -5.63 0.90 -6.45
C SER A 40 -4.45 1.01 -5.46
N PRO A 41 -4.25 2.13 -4.73
CA PRO A 41 -3.16 2.22 -3.76
C PRO A 41 -3.32 1.23 -2.59
N ILE A 42 -4.56 0.93 -2.17
CA ILE A 42 -4.83 -0.08 -1.14
C ILE A 42 -4.44 -1.48 -1.61
N LEU A 43 -4.69 -1.85 -2.87
CA LEU A 43 -4.29 -3.14 -3.40
C LEU A 43 -2.76 -3.31 -3.41
N SER A 44 -2.01 -2.26 -3.77
CA SER A 44 -0.55 -2.28 -3.68
C SER A 44 -0.08 -2.55 -2.25
N VAL A 45 -0.61 -1.82 -1.27
CA VAL A 45 -0.27 -2.02 0.15
C VAL A 45 -0.67 -3.41 0.62
N SER A 46 -1.89 -3.86 0.32
CA SER A 46 -2.40 -5.20 0.66
C SER A 46 -1.47 -6.30 0.15
N ALA A 47 -1.00 -6.19 -1.10
CA ALA A 47 -0.13 -7.20 -1.71
C ALA A 47 1.20 -7.32 -0.97
N PHE A 48 1.83 -6.18 -0.63
CA PHE A 48 3.10 -6.19 0.10
C PHE A 48 2.95 -6.68 1.55
N LEU A 49 1.83 -6.35 2.22
CA LEU A 49 1.54 -6.85 3.56
C LEU A 49 1.22 -8.34 3.58
N SER A 50 0.59 -8.87 2.52
CA SER A 50 0.20 -10.29 2.44
C SER A 50 1.35 -11.22 2.06
N TYR A 51 2.43 -10.69 1.46
CA TYR A 51 3.54 -11.50 0.97
C TYR A 51 4.91 -11.00 1.42
N LYS A 52 5.37 -9.89 0.87
CA LYS A 52 6.71 -9.37 1.14
C LYS A 52 6.81 -7.88 0.87
N SER A 53 7.53 -7.17 1.73
CA SER A 53 7.90 -5.76 1.53
C SER A 53 8.70 -5.56 0.24
N PRO A 54 8.50 -4.44 -0.49
CA PRO A 54 9.34 -4.06 -1.63
C PRO A 54 10.76 -3.66 -1.21
N PHE A 55 10.97 -3.36 0.08
CA PHE A 55 12.28 -3.00 0.64
C PHE A 55 12.95 -4.25 1.22
N VAL A 56 13.94 -4.77 0.49
CA VAL A 56 14.70 -5.96 0.88
C VAL A 56 16.03 -5.56 1.50
N TYR A 57 16.31 -6.08 2.69
CA TYR A 57 17.55 -5.81 3.43
C TYR A 57 18.51 -6.98 3.27
N THR A 58 19.50 -6.84 2.39
CA THR A 58 20.62 -7.80 2.31
C THR A 58 21.74 -7.42 3.29
N LYS A 59 22.72 -8.31 3.48
CA LYS A 59 23.84 -8.09 4.39
C LYS A 59 24.60 -6.82 3.97
N ASP A 60 24.88 -5.95 4.94
CA ASP A 60 25.61 -4.68 4.77
C ASP A 60 24.92 -3.59 3.90
N GLU A 61 23.72 -3.83 3.36
CA GLU A 61 23.00 -2.86 2.51
C GLU A 61 21.94 -2.02 3.25
N ARG A 62 21.79 -2.18 4.57
CA ARG A 62 20.74 -1.50 5.34
C ARG A 62 20.74 0.01 5.13
N GLN A 63 21.90 0.66 5.15
CA GLN A 63 22.01 2.11 4.93
C GLN A 63 21.58 2.52 3.52
N ASN A 64 21.84 1.68 2.50
CA ASN A 64 21.43 1.96 1.13
C ASN A 64 19.90 1.88 0.99
N VAL A 65 19.27 0.90 1.63
CA VAL A 65 17.80 0.77 1.64
C VAL A 65 17.13 1.96 2.33
N GLU A 66 17.63 2.38 3.49
CA GLU A 66 17.10 3.56 4.19
C GLU A 66 17.28 4.84 3.35
N ARG A 67 18.42 4.99 2.66
CA ARG A 67 18.62 6.11 1.75
C ARG A 67 17.63 6.09 0.57
N ALA A 68 17.42 4.92 -0.04
CA ALA A 68 16.47 4.76 -1.14
C ALA A 68 15.03 5.08 -0.71
N LYS A 69 14.63 4.66 0.49
CA LYS A 69 13.34 5.03 1.10
C LYS A 69 13.18 6.55 1.25
N LEU A 70 14.19 7.23 1.76
CA LEU A 70 14.17 8.70 1.89
C LEU A 70 14.10 9.40 0.52
N THR A 71 14.83 8.91 -0.48
CA THR A 71 14.76 9.44 -1.85
C THR A 71 13.34 9.31 -2.41
N LEU A 72 12.69 8.16 -2.24
CA LEU A 72 11.31 7.94 -2.71
C LEU A 72 10.28 8.83 -1.99
N LEU A 73 10.49 9.15 -0.71
CA LEU A 73 9.62 10.08 0.03
C LEU A 73 9.71 11.50 -0.53
N ASN A 74 10.91 11.92 -0.93
CA ASN A 74 11.20 13.27 -1.41
C ASN A 74 10.88 13.49 -2.90
N ASP A 75 10.71 12.42 -3.69
CA ASP A 75 10.35 12.49 -5.13
C ASP A 75 8.92 13.02 -5.38
N LYS A 76 8.16 13.33 -4.31
CA LYS A 76 6.86 14.01 -4.39
C LYS A 76 7.04 15.50 -4.67
N GLN A 77 7.29 15.90 -5.92
CA GLN A 77 7.37 17.33 -6.24
C GLN A 77 6.80 17.74 -7.60
N ASP A 78 5.65 17.19 -8.03
CA ASP A 78 4.97 17.64 -9.27
C ASP A 78 3.52 18.15 -9.07
N GLY A 79 3.11 18.49 -7.85
CA GLY A 79 1.79 19.11 -7.56
C GLY A 79 1.93 20.39 -6.74
N PRO A 80 0.96 21.35 -6.81
CA PRO A 80 1.02 22.58 -6.02
C PRO A 80 0.76 22.24 -4.55
N GLY A 81 1.84 22.05 -3.79
CA GLY A 81 1.81 21.72 -2.36
C GLY A 81 1.84 22.98 -1.50
N ASP A 82 0.76 23.18 -0.74
CA ASP A 82 0.69 24.12 0.38
C ASP A 82 1.74 23.75 1.45
N GLY A 83 2.50 24.74 1.90
CA GLY A 83 3.77 24.61 2.62
C GLY A 83 3.66 24.16 4.07
N ASN A 84 2.92 23.09 4.36
CA ASN A 84 2.78 22.55 5.71
C ASN A 84 2.87 21.01 5.76
N ASP A 85 3.76 20.42 4.96
CA ASP A 85 4.10 18.98 4.98
C ASP A 85 5.00 18.62 6.17
N ILE A 86 4.51 18.88 7.38
CA ILE A 86 5.12 18.40 8.62
C ILE A 86 4.73 16.92 8.75
N ASP A 87 5.63 16.04 8.32
CA ASP A 87 5.83 14.71 8.90
C ASP A 87 4.80 13.60 8.60
N ARG A 88 4.40 13.42 7.32
CA ARG A 88 3.65 12.22 6.89
C ARG A 88 4.58 11.07 6.47
N GLN A 89 5.45 10.64 7.38
CA GLN A 89 6.26 9.43 7.20
C GLN A 89 5.39 8.18 7.43
N SER A 90 4.74 7.69 6.37
CA SER A 90 3.98 6.44 6.42
C SER A 90 4.65 5.38 5.56
N ASP A 91 5.11 4.30 6.18
CA ASP A 91 5.72 3.16 5.47
C ASP A 91 4.77 2.54 4.45
N HIS A 92 3.47 2.47 4.75
CA HIS A 92 2.46 1.97 3.81
C HIS A 92 2.32 2.86 2.57
N LEU A 93 2.35 4.20 2.75
CA LEU A 93 2.36 5.12 1.61
C LEU A 93 3.65 4.99 0.81
N LEU A 94 4.78 4.74 1.49
CA LEU A 94 6.06 4.53 0.84
C LEU A 94 6.08 3.25 -0.01
N MET A 95 5.44 2.16 0.43
CA MET A 95 5.23 0.97 -0.38
C MET A 95 4.43 1.27 -1.66
N MET A 96 3.37 2.07 -1.55
CA MET A 96 2.57 2.50 -2.70
C MET A 96 3.38 3.36 -3.68
N ILE A 97 4.18 4.30 -3.18
CA ILE A 97 5.05 5.15 -4.00
C ILE A 97 6.08 4.29 -4.74
N ALA A 98 6.70 3.32 -4.05
CA ALA A 98 7.63 2.39 -4.67
C ALA A 98 6.99 1.61 -5.83
N TYR A 99 5.77 1.11 -5.64
CA TYR A 99 5.02 0.43 -6.72
C TYR A 99 4.72 1.37 -7.89
N LYS A 100 4.20 2.58 -7.63
CA LYS A 100 3.91 3.55 -8.70
C LYS A 100 5.16 3.91 -9.51
N ARG A 101 6.29 4.13 -8.82
CA ARG A 101 7.56 4.43 -9.49
C ARG A 101 8.01 3.27 -10.38
N TRP A 102 7.90 2.04 -9.88
CA TRP A 102 8.20 0.84 -10.67
C TRP A 102 7.28 0.71 -11.89
N GLU A 103 5.98 0.96 -11.73
CA GLU A 103 5.00 0.93 -12.83
C GLU A 103 5.30 1.97 -13.91
N THR A 104 5.67 3.20 -13.52
CA THR A 104 6.11 4.24 -14.48
C THR A 104 7.32 3.78 -15.28
N ILE A 105 8.37 3.29 -14.61
CA ILE A 105 9.59 2.79 -15.28
C ILE A 105 9.25 1.62 -16.21
N LEU A 106 8.40 0.70 -15.77
CA LEU A 106 7.98 -0.45 -16.57
C LEU A 106 7.28 0.00 -17.86
N ASN A 107 6.39 0.98 -17.77
CA ASN A 107 5.68 1.51 -18.93
C ASN A 107 6.62 2.25 -19.89
N GLU A 108 7.58 3.02 -19.38
CA GLU A 108 8.61 3.66 -20.21
C GLU A 108 9.45 2.63 -20.96
N VAL A 109 9.92 1.58 -20.27
CA VAL A 109 10.71 0.50 -20.89
C VAL A 109 9.87 -0.29 -21.89
N SER A 110 8.60 -0.56 -21.59
CA SER A 110 7.69 -1.29 -22.50
C SER A 110 7.37 -0.51 -23.77
N MET A 111 7.54 0.81 -23.80
CA MET A 111 7.39 1.63 -25.01
C MET A 111 8.66 1.68 -25.87
N LEU A 112 9.80 1.20 -25.35
CA LEU A 112 11.09 1.17 -26.05
C LEU A 112 11.34 -0.13 -26.83
N PHE A 113 10.42 -1.10 -26.77
CA PHE A 113 10.43 -2.36 -27.50
C PHE A 113 9.11 -2.57 -28.26
#